data_AF-A0A937EPQ6-F1
#
_entry.id   AF-A0A937EPQ6-F1
#
_cell.length_a   1.000
_cell.length_b   1.000
_cell.length_c   1.000
_cell.angle_alpha   90.00
_cell.angle_beta   90.00
_cell.angle_gamma   90.00
#
_symmetry.space_group_name_H-M   'P 1'
#
loop_
_entity.id
_entity.type
_entity.pdbx_description
1 polymer ?
#
loop_
_entity_poly.entity_id
_entity_poly.type
_entity_poly.pdbx_seq_one_letter_code
_entity_poly.pdbx_strand_id
1 'polypeptide(L)'
;MLQRCLAHREAWPTANPHVMVTKGTKAGRSPASTAYLSHALDDCGYPPRTIRCTRLLNLVNTMDPKLVAAAFGMDPQATLIYLADHVDEGRLPGGEQSDLTPH
;
A
#
# COMPACT_ATOMS: atom_id res chain seq x y z
N MET A 1 -15.95 0.45 1.97
CA MET A 1 -15.81 1.82 1.42
C MET A 1 -15.65 1.82 -0.09
N LEU A 2 -14.69 1.07 -0.67
CA LEU A 2 -14.51 0.95 -2.13
C LEU A 2 -15.80 0.62 -2.90
N GLN A 3 -16.55 -0.41 -2.50
CA GLN A 3 -17.81 -0.78 -3.18
C GLN A 3 -18.83 0.35 -3.21
N ARG A 4 -18.92 1.15 -2.13
CA ARG A 4 -19.80 2.32 -2.09
C ARG A 4 -19.34 3.40 -3.07
N CYS A 5 -18.03 3.62 -3.20
CA CYS A 5 -17.47 4.55 -4.18
C CYS A 5 -17.72 4.08 -5.61
N LEU A 6 -17.60 2.77 -5.88
CA LEU A 6 -17.87 2.20 -7.20
C LEU A 6 -19.36 2.31 -7.57
N ALA A 7 -20.27 1.98 -6.64
CA ALA A 7 -21.70 2.16 -6.85
C ALA A 7 -22.07 3.64 -7.10
N HIS A 8 -21.48 4.57 -6.35
CA HIS A 8 -21.65 6.00 -6.59
C HIS A 8 -21.14 6.43 -7.97
N ARG A 9 -19.98 5.88 -8.37
CA ARG A 9 -19.36 6.17 -9.66
C ARG A 9 -20.18 5.66 -10.84
N GLU A 10 -20.78 4.48 -10.71
CA GLU A 10 -21.65 3.87 -11.72
C GLU A 10 -22.93 4.67 -11.95
N ALA A 11 -23.53 5.19 -10.87
CA ALA A 11 -24.72 6.03 -10.94
C ALA A 11 -24.48 7.43 -11.54
N TRP A 12 -23.22 7.83 -11.77
CA TRP A 12 -22.89 9.20 -12.17
C TRP A 12 -22.94 9.36 -13.70
N PRO A 13 -23.77 10.27 -14.27
CA PRO A 13 -23.95 10.36 -15.71
C PRO A 13 -22.75 11.06 -16.37
N THR A 14 -21.77 10.26 -16.78
CA THR A 14 -20.60 10.67 -17.55
C THR A 14 -20.11 9.51 -18.42
N ALA A 15 -19.66 9.83 -19.63
CA ALA A 15 -19.01 8.87 -20.54
C ALA A 15 -17.49 8.71 -20.26
N ASN A 16 -16.95 9.41 -19.25
CA ASN A 16 -15.57 9.25 -18.83
C ASN A 16 -15.38 7.81 -18.30
N PRO A 17 -14.36 7.04 -18.72
CA PRO A 17 -14.17 5.66 -18.29
C PRO A 17 -13.43 5.52 -16.94
N HIS A 18 -12.87 6.60 -16.40
CA HIS A 18 -12.00 6.53 -15.23
C HIS A 18 -12.79 6.47 -13.91
N VAL A 19 -12.24 5.76 -12.92
CA VAL A 19 -12.87 5.63 -11.57
C VAL A 19 -12.95 6.98 -10.87
N MET A 20 -11.89 7.79 -10.94
CA MET A 20 -11.87 9.14 -10.37
C MET A 20 -12.23 10.16 -11.45
N VAL A 21 -13.35 10.85 -11.25
CA VAL A 21 -13.86 11.91 -12.14
C VAL A 21 -14.01 13.19 -11.33
N THR A 22 -13.49 14.29 -11.87
CA THR A 22 -13.60 15.62 -11.28
C THR A 22 -14.59 16.46 -12.07
N LYS A 23 -14.97 17.63 -11.54
CA LYS A 23 -15.80 18.58 -12.28
C LYS A 23 -15.20 18.93 -13.66
N GLY A 24 -13.88 19.04 -13.75
CA GLY A 24 -13.16 19.35 -14.98
C GLY A 24 -13.05 18.18 -15.96
N THR A 25 -12.98 16.93 -15.48
CA THR A 25 -12.84 15.75 -16.35
C THR A 25 -14.17 15.11 -16.73
N LYS A 26 -15.28 15.50 -16.08
CA LYS A 26 -16.62 14.91 -16.26
C LYS A 26 -17.12 14.92 -17.71
N ALA A 27 -16.89 16.00 -18.46
CA ALA A 27 -17.37 16.12 -19.84
C ALA A 27 -16.45 15.39 -20.85
N GLY A 28 -15.20 15.15 -20.48
CA GLY A 28 -14.20 14.51 -21.32
C GLY A 28 -13.99 13.04 -20.99
N ARG A 29 -12.97 12.45 -21.62
CA ARG A 29 -12.52 11.06 -21.36
C ARG A 29 -11.13 10.99 -20.75
N SER A 30 -10.55 12.15 -20.39
CA SER A 30 -9.23 12.22 -19.77
C SER A 30 -9.29 11.84 -18.29
N PRO A 31 -8.21 11.27 -17.74
CA PRO A 31 -8.12 10.98 -16.31
C PRO A 31 -8.00 12.26 -15.48
N ALA A 32 -8.31 12.16 -14.18
CA ALA A 32 -7.89 13.18 -13.22
C ALA A 32 -6.36 13.30 -13.22
N SER A 33 -5.84 14.52 -13.06
CA SER A 33 -4.40 14.74 -13.01
C SER A 33 -3.79 14.14 -11.74
N THR A 34 -2.49 13.82 -11.79
CA THR A 34 -1.75 13.42 -10.58
C THR A 34 -1.74 14.52 -9.52
N ALA A 35 -1.65 15.79 -9.96
CA ALA A 35 -1.73 16.95 -9.08
C ALA A 35 -3.06 17.02 -8.32
N TYR A 36 -4.18 16.66 -8.95
CA TYR A 36 -5.47 16.60 -8.26
C TYR A 36 -5.44 15.61 -7.09
N LEU A 37 -4.84 14.43 -7.28
CA LEU A 37 -4.74 13.43 -6.21
C LEU A 37 -3.81 13.91 -5.07
N SER A 38 -2.70 14.56 -5.40
CA SER A 38 -1.84 15.18 -4.39
C SER A 38 -2.62 16.19 -3.55
N HIS A 39 -3.35 17.09 -4.20
CA HIS A 39 -4.14 18.11 -3.50
C HIS A 39 -5.29 17.53 -2.68
N ALA A 40 -5.94 16.47 -3.16
CA ALA A 40 -6.97 15.77 -2.39
C ALA A 40 -6.43 15.15 -1.08
N LEU A 41 -5.10 15.02 -0.95
CA LEU A 41 -4.42 14.48 0.22
C LEU A 41 -3.69 15.56 1.04
N ASP A 42 -3.81 16.85 0.70
CA ASP A 42 -3.11 17.93 1.41
C ASP A 42 -3.46 17.94 2.91
N ASP A 43 -4.74 17.70 3.25
CA ASP A 43 -5.22 17.62 4.64
C ASP A 43 -4.63 16.45 5.44
N CYS A 44 -4.07 15.44 4.76
CA CYS A 44 -3.35 14.35 5.42
C CYS A 44 -1.97 14.78 5.93
N GLY A 45 -1.43 15.92 5.50
CA GLY A 45 -0.13 16.44 5.95
C GLY A 45 1.09 15.64 5.46
N TYR A 46 0.88 14.61 4.65
CA TYR A 46 1.95 13.73 4.15
C TYR A 46 1.86 13.55 2.63
N PRO A 47 2.99 13.57 1.91
CA PRO A 47 3.00 13.29 0.48
C PRO A 47 2.49 11.87 0.16
N PRO A 48 1.87 11.65 -1.02
CA PRO A 48 1.40 10.32 -1.44
C PRO A 48 2.47 9.22 -1.37
N ARG A 49 3.73 9.56 -1.62
CA ARG A 49 4.87 8.63 -1.51
C ARG A 49 5.02 8.11 -0.08
N THR A 50 4.95 8.99 0.92
CA THR A 50 5.07 8.61 2.34
C THR A 50 3.92 7.69 2.73
N ILE A 51 2.69 8.05 2.37
CA ILE A 51 1.50 7.21 2.62
C ILE A 51 1.66 5.81 2.01
N ARG A 52 2.18 5.73 0.77
CA ARG A 52 2.48 4.44 0.10
C ARG A 52 3.53 3.64 0.86
N CYS A 53 4.64 4.25 1.25
CA CYS A 53 5.71 3.58 2.00
C CYS A 53 5.20 3.04 3.34
N THR A 54 4.43 3.83 4.10
CA THR A 54 3.85 3.38 5.37
C THR A 54 2.88 2.21 5.18
N ARG A 55 2.08 2.22 4.11
CA ARG A 55 1.20 1.08 3.79
C ARG A 55 1.99 -0.17 3.42
N LEU A 56 3.03 -0.04 2.61
CA LEU A 56 3.91 -1.15 2.23
C LEU A 56 4.61 -1.74 3.46
N LEU A 57 5.17 -0.90 4.32
CA LEU A 57 5.82 -1.33 5.57
C LEU A 57 4.85 -2.13 6.45
N ASN A 58 3.63 -1.62 6.66
CA ASN A 58 2.62 -2.34 7.46
C ASN A 58 2.25 -3.70 6.84
N LEU A 59 2.06 -3.76 5.52
CA LEU A 59 1.70 -5.00 4.83
C LEU A 59 2.82 -6.03 4.84
N VAL A 60 4.07 -5.63 4.62
CA VAL A 60 5.23 -6.54 4.64
C VAL A 60 5.47 -7.13 6.04
N ASN A 61 5.08 -6.42 7.10
CA ASN A 61 5.14 -6.93 8.47
C ASN A 61 4.05 -7.96 8.83
N THR A 62 3.00 -8.09 8.01
CA THR A 62 1.83 -8.94 8.31
C THR A 62 1.48 -9.93 7.20
N MET A 63 2.14 -9.86 6.06
CA MET A 63 1.90 -10.69 4.86
C MET A 63 3.21 -11.03 4.17
N ASP A 64 3.20 -12.11 3.38
CA ASP A 64 4.36 -12.50 2.57
C ASP A 64 4.84 -11.34 1.66
N PRO A 65 6.14 -10.97 1.72
CA PRO A 65 6.66 -9.83 0.97
C PRO A 65 6.55 -9.98 -0.55
N LYS A 66 6.63 -11.20 -1.09
CA LYS A 66 6.48 -11.44 -2.53
C LYS A 66 5.03 -11.25 -2.96
N LEU A 67 4.06 -11.66 -2.13
CA LEU A 67 2.65 -11.38 -2.36
C LEU A 67 2.36 -9.87 -2.33
N VAL A 68 2.93 -9.14 -1.37
CA VAL A 68 2.82 -7.68 -1.33
C VAL A 68 3.46 -7.05 -2.57
N ALA A 69 4.64 -7.50 -2.99
CA ALA A 69 5.29 -7.00 -4.20
C ALA A 69 4.40 -7.20 -5.44
N ALA A 70 3.84 -8.40 -5.61
CA ALA A 70 2.93 -8.72 -6.72
C ALA A 70 1.67 -7.83 -6.71
N ALA A 71 1.04 -7.64 -5.55
CA ALA A 71 -0.15 -6.80 -5.43
C ALA A 71 0.12 -5.32 -5.76
N PHE A 72 1.35 -4.85 -5.53
CA PHE A 72 1.76 -3.46 -5.77
C PHE A 72 2.51 -3.24 -7.09
N GLY A 73 2.64 -4.28 -7.92
CA GLY A 73 3.37 -4.24 -9.19
C GLY A 73 4.86 -3.93 -9.03
N MET A 74 5.46 -4.34 -7.91
CA MET A 74 6.86 -4.10 -7.57
C MET A 74 7.72 -5.31 -7.94
N ASP A 75 9.00 -5.04 -8.21
CA ASP A 75 10.00 -6.11 -8.20
C ASP A 75 10.01 -6.80 -6.82
N PRO A 76 10.04 -8.14 -6.74
CA PRO A 76 10.00 -8.86 -5.47
C PRO A 76 11.12 -8.50 -4.49
N GLN A 77 12.28 -8.04 -4.98
CA GLN A 77 13.39 -7.60 -4.12
C GLN A 77 13.15 -6.18 -3.58
N ALA A 78 12.35 -5.37 -4.27
CA ALA A 78 12.07 -4.00 -3.85
C ALA A 78 11.26 -3.91 -2.53
N THR A 79 10.62 -5.00 -2.08
CA THR A 79 9.96 -5.07 -0.78
C THR A 79 10.91 -5.41 0.37
N LEU A 80 12.11 -5.94 0.09
CA LEU A 80 13.07 -6.33 1.13
C LEU A 80 13.56 -5.13 1.96
N ILE A 81 13.56 -3.92 1.39
CA ILE A 81 13.90 -2.70 2.13
C ILE A 81 12.93 -2.41 3.29
N TYR A 82 11.72 -2.97 3.25
CA TYR A 82 10.72 -2.84 4.31
C TYR A 82 10.75 -4.00 5.32
N LEU A 83 11.56 -5.04 5.08
CA LEU A 83 11.81 -6.17 5.99
C LEU A 83 12.95 -5.90 6.98
N ALA A 84 13.57 -4.72 6.96
CA ALA A 84 14.78 -4.45 7.75
C ALA A 84 14.63 -4.74 9.26
N ASP A 85 13.41 -4.71 9.79
CA ASP A 85 13.09 -5.01 11.19
C ASP A 85 12.53 -6.43 11.42
N HIS A 86 12.39 -7.26 10.38
CA HIS A 86 11.83 -8.60 10.48
C HIS A 86 12.94 -9.67 10.40
N VAL A 87 13.42 -10.11 11.57
CA VAL A 87 14.33 -11.25 11.69
C VAL A 87 13.50 -12.51 11.95
N ASP A 88 13.67 -13.53 11.11
CA ASP A 88 13.09 -14.84 11.35
C ASP A 88 13.81 -15.51 12.53
N GLU A 89 13.16 -15.53 13.69
CA GLU A 89 13.69 -16.11 14.93
C GLU A 89 14.08 -17.59 14.76
N GLY A 90 13.37 -18.34 13.90
CA GLY A 90 13.65 -19.74 13.61
C GLY A 90 14.88 -19.97 12.73
N ARG A 91 15.46 -18.89 12.21
CA ARG A 91 16.60 -18.91 11.29
C ARG A 91 17.90 -18.40 11.93
N LEU A 92 17.82 -17.90 13.17
CA LEU A 92 18.99 -17.57 13.98
C LEU A 92 19.59 -18.85 14.57
N PRO A 93 20.86 -19.20 14.26
CA PRO A 93 21.50 -20.33 14.90
C PRO A 93 21.81 -19.99 16.37
N GLY A 94 21.26 -20.77 17.30
CA GLY A 94 21.76 -20.84 18.68
C GLY A 94 21.01 -20.01 19.72
N GLY A 95 19.74 -20.33 19.96
CA GLY A 95 19.19 -20.25 21.32
C GLY A 95 19.58 -21.50 22.11
N GLU A 96 20.88 -21.76 22.27
CA GLU A 96 21.35 -22.77 23.23
C GLU A 96 20.94 -22.28 24.63
N GLN A 97 19.80 -22.78 25.10
CA GLN A 97 19.46 -22.83 26.51
C GLN A 97 20.61 -23.58 27.20
N SER A 98 21.55 -22.81 27.72
CA SER A 98 22.59 -23.31 28.60
C SER A 98 21.90 -23.82 29.84
N ASP A 99 21.78 -25.14 29.89
CA ASP A 99 21.85 -26.00 31.06
C ASP A 99 22.09 -25.27 32.38
N LEU A 100 21.08 -25.27 33.25
CA LEU A 100 21.22 -24.99 34.67
C LEU A 100 20.10 -25.75 35.42
N THR A 101 20.29 -27.06 35.55
CA THR A 101 19.76 -27.80 36.69
C THR A 101 20.83 -27.88 37.77
N PRO A 102 20.60 -27.33 38.98
CA PRO A 102 21.28 -27.80 40.17
C PRO A 102 20.39 -28.77 40.96
N HIS A 103 21.08 -29.78 41.49
CA HIS A 103 20.62 -30.92 42.30
C HIS A 103 19.58 -30.63 43.39
#